data_AF-A0AAV1WLE8-F1
#
_entry.id   AF-A0AAV1WLE8-F1
#
_cell.length_a   1.000
_cell.length_b   1.000
_cell.length_c   1.000
_cell.angle_alpha   90.00
_cell.angle_beta   90.00
_cell.angle_gamma   90.00
#
_symmetry.space_group_name_H-M   'P 1'
#
loop_
_entity.id
_entity.type
_entity.pdbx_description
1 polymer ?
#
loop_
_entity_poly.entity_id
_entity_poly.type
_entity_poly.pdbx_seq_one_letter_code
_entity_poly.pdbx_strand_id
1 'polypeptide(L)'
;MGLPHNPSLNNGGIPFKLTFGTKTMIPVEIGESTWCIKLFMDDNNSDQIRNNLDLIEELRDKAQIREAAVKERTTKTFNNLAVPREFKEDSLVLRMVDVGKAKGKLAPKWEGPYRVKSKFGH
;
A
#
# COMPACT_ATOMS: atom_id res chain seq x y z
N MET A 1 -49.57 6.90 -14.51
CA MET A 1 -49.32 7.34 -13.12
C MET A 1 -49.11 6.10 -12.26
N GLY A 2 -48.02 6.06 -11.49
CA GLY A 2 -47.60 4.94 -10.63
C GLY A 2 -46.09 4.77 -10.67
N LEU A 3 -45.37 5.42 -9.74
CA LEU A 3 -43.91 5.41 -9.61
C LEU A 3 -43.38 4.05 -9.09
N PRO A 4 -42.11 3.69 -9.38
CA PRO A 4 -41.50 2.46 -8.89
C PRO A 4 -41.02 2.62 -7.44
N HIS A 5 -41.35 1.67 -6.56
CA HIS A 5 -40.79 1.58 -5.22
C HIS A 5 -39.91 0.33 -5.10
N ASN A 6 -38.62 0.56 -4.85
CA ASN A 6 -37.60 -0.43 -4.54
C ASN A 6 -37.49 -0.62 -3.02
N PRO A 7 -37.48 -1.86 -2.52
CA PRO A 7 -36.67 -2.20 -1.34
C PRO A 7 -35.72 -3.37 -1.64
N SER A 8 -34.45 -3.11 -1.38
CA SER A 8 -33.29 -4.00 -1.49
C SER A 8 -33.38 -5.32 -0.71
N LEU A 9 -33.26 -6.46 -1.39
CA LEU A 9 -32.65 -7.73 -0.96
C LEU A 9 -32.73 -8.66 -2.20
N ASN A 10 -31.78 -9.49 -2.59
CA ASN A 10 -30.56 -9.95 -1.98
C ASN A 10 -29.58 -10.27 -3.11
N ASN A 11 -28.34 -10.39 -2.70
CA ASN A 11 -27.18 -10.71 -3.50
C ASN A 11 -27.37 -12.03 -4.28
N GLY A 12 -27.71 -11.97 -5.57
CA GLY A 12 -27.73 -13.13 -6.49
C GLY A 12 -26.33 -13.67 -6.85
N GLY A 13 -25.30 -13.27 -6.11
CA GLY A 13 -23.97 -13.85 -6.18
C GLY A 13 -23.87 -15.00 -5.19
N ILE A 14 -23.66 -16.21 -5.72
CA ILE A 14 -23.33 -17.41 -4.94
C ILE A 14 -22.29 -17.02 -3.86
N PRO A 15 -22.58 -17.23 -2.56
CA PRO A 15 -21.80 -16.71 -1.44
C PRO A 15 -20.55 -17.55 -1.17
N PHE A 16 -19.74 -17.84 -2.19
CA PHE A 16 -18.49 -18.60 -2.07
C PHE A 16 -17.33 -18.00 -2.87
N LYS A 17 -17.41 -16.70 -3.20
CA LYS A 17 -16.43 -16.02 -4.07
C LYS A 17 -15.52 -15.02 -3.35
N LEU A 18 -15.26 -15.17 -2.06
CA LEU A 18 -14.54 -14.14 -1.29
C LEU A 18 -13.38 -14.61 -0.42
N THR A 19 -12.95 -15.87 -0.47
CA THR A 19 -11.77 -16.31 0.32
C THR A 19 -10.74 -17.14 -0.44
N PHE A 20 -11.10 -17.82 -1.53
CA PHE A 20 -10.15 -18.65 -2.27
C PHE A 20 -10.17 -18.29 -3.75
N GLY A 21 -9.21 -17.47 -4.15
CA GLY A 21 -8.95 -17.15 -5.55
C GLY A 21 -8.35 -18.35 -6.26
N THR A 22 -9.19 -19.23 -6.80
CA THR A 22 -8.92 -20.13 -7.93
C THR A 22 -10.23 -20.83 -8.27
N LYS A 23 -10.50 -21.09 -9.55
CA LYS A 23 -11.70 -21.83 -10.01
C LYS A 23 -11.72 -23.20 -9.30
N THR A 24 -12.51 -23.35 -8.25
CA THR A 24 -12.66 -24.62 -7.55
C THR A 24 -13.66 -25.49 -8.31
N MET A 25 -13.18 -26.57 -8.92
CA MET A 25 -14.05 -27.59 -9.50
C MET A 25 -14.63 -28.42 -8.37
N ILE A 26 -15.95 -28.41 -8.20
CA ILE A 26 -16.65 -29.25 -7.23
C ILE A 26 -16.73 -30.66 -7.84
N PRO A 27 -16.10 -31.69 -7.26
CA PRO A 27 -16.28 -33.04 -7.76
C PRO A 27 -17.69 -33.51 -7.38
N VAL A 28 -18.46 -33.89 -8.40
CA VAL A 28 -19.75 -34.55 -8.19
C VAL A 28 -19.43 -35.97 -7.70
N GLU A 29 -19.97 -36.35 -6.54
CA GLU A 29 -19.78 -37.68 -5.96
C GLU A 29 -20.47 -38.74 -6.83
N ILE A 30 -19.75 -39.29 -7.81
CA ILE A 30 -20.16 -40.50 -8.52
C ILE A 30 -19.09 -41.56 -8.29
N GLY A 31 -19.34 -42.40 -7.28
CA GLY A 31 -19.12 -43.85 -7.23
C GLY A 31 -17.76 -44.49 -7.52
N GLU A 32 -16.86 -43.86 -8.26
CA GLU A 32 -15.57 -44.41 -8.62
C GLU A 32 -14.55 -43.27 -8.62
N SER A 33 -13.45 -43.47 -7.90
CA SER A 33 -12.29 -42.58 -7.86
C SER A 33 -11.61 -42.58 -9.23
N THR A 34 -12.24 -41.90 -10.19
CA THR A 34 -11.75 -41.81 -11.55
C THR A 34 -10.47 -40.98 -11.57
N TRP A 35 -9.54 -41.44 -12.41
CA TRP A 35 -8.19 -40.98 -12.70
C TRP A 35 -7.88 -39.48 -12.49
N CYS A 36 -8.87 -38.60 -12.61
CA CYS A 36 -8.76 -37.18 -12.29
C CYS A 36 -8.26 -36.89 -10.87
N ILE A 37 -8.65 -37.66 -9.84
CA ILE A 37 -8.18 -37.39 -8.46
C ILE A 37 -6.70 -37.78 -8.31
N LYS A 38 -6.27 -38.90 -8.90
CA LYS A 38 -4.87 -39.33 -8.87
C LYS A 38 -3.96 -38.38 -9.67
N LEU A 39 -4.35 -37.97 -10.88
CA LEU A 39 -3.57 -37.03 -11.69
C LEU A 39 -3.43 -35.64 -11.07
N PHE A 40 -4.39 -35.21 -10.25
CA PHE A 40 -4.36 -33.91 -9.58
C PHE A 40 -3.59 -33.93 -8.25
N MET A 41 -3.34 -35.13 -7.70
CA MET A 41 -2.69 -35.31 -6.38
C MET A 41 -1.26 -35.85 -6.46
N ASP A 42 -0.80 -36.41 -7.59
CA ASP A 42 0.54 -37.02 -7.68
C ASP A 42 1.64 -35.99 -8.05
N ASP A 43 2.39 -35.53 -7.04
CA ASP A 43 3.82 -35.21 -7.13
C ASP A 43 4.31 -33.80 -7.52
N ASN A 44 3.55 -32.96 -8.25
CA ASN A 44 4.09 -31.64 -8.68
C ASN A 44 3.51 -30.41 -7.95
N ASN A 45 2.48 -30.58 -7.11
CA ASN A 45 1.82 -29.43 -6.45
C ASN A 45 2.68 -28.82 -5.34
N SER A 46 3.38 -29.63 -4.53
CA SER A 46 4.28 -29.14 -3.48
C SER A 46 5.45 -28.35 -4.07
N ASP A 47 6.04 -28.86 -5.14
CA ASP A 47 7.16 -28.21 -5.82
C ASP A 47 6.71 -26.94 -6.55
N GLN A 48 5.52 -26.93 -7.16
CA GLN A 48 4.93 -25.72 -7.72
C GLN A 48 4.61 -24.66 -6.65
N ILE A 49 4.07 -25.06 -5.49
CA ILE A 49 3.83 -24.15 -4.36
C ILE A 49 5.15 -23.56 -3.87
N ARG A 50 6.20 -24.39 -3.73
CA ARG A 50 7.53 -23.94 -3.30
C ARG A 50 8.15 -22.96 -4.29
N ASN A 51 8.14 -23.29 -5.58
CA ASN A 51 8.63 -22.40 -6.64
C ASN A 51 7.85 -21.07 -6.70
N ASN A 52 6.53 -21.10 -6.48
CA ASN A 52 5.72 -19.88 -6.41
C ASN A 52 6.06 -19.01 -5.20
N LEU A 53 6.34 -19.63 -4.05
CA LEU A 53 6.78 -18.91 -2.84
C LEU A 53 8.15 -18.26 -3.06
N ASP A 54 9.12 -19.01 -3.60
CA ASP A 54 10.45 -18.50 -3.92
C ASP A 54 10.36 -17.32 -4.90
N LEU A 55 9.48 -17.40 -5.91
CA LEU A 55 9.22 -16.30 -6.83
C LEU A 55 8.64 -15.05 -6.15
N ILE A 56 7.72 -15.22 -5.19
CA ILE A 56 7.14 -14.10 -4.43
C ILE A 56 8.20 -13.45 -3.55
N GLU A 57 9.05 -14.24 -2.90
CA GLU A 57 10.16 -13.74 -2.09
C GLU A 57 11.16 -12.95 -2.95
N GLU A 58 11.57 -13.50 -4.09
CA GLU A 58 12.44 -12.77 -5.03
C GLU A 58 11.83 -11.44 -5.49
N LEU A 59 10.52 -11.42 -5.77
CA LEU A 59 9.82 -10.20 -6.17
C LEU A 59 9.77 -9.18 -5.02
N ARG A 60 9.58 -9.64 -3.78
CA ARG A 60 9.59 -8.79 -2.60
C ARG A 60 10.97 -8.19 -2.38
N ASP A 61 12.04 -8.98 -2.48
CA ASP A 61 13.42 -8.51 -2.34
C ASP A 61 13.77 -7.48 -3.41
N LYS A 62 13.41 -7.78 -4.68
CA LYS A 62 13.58 -6.83 -5.79
C LYS A 62 12.79 -5.53 -5.55
N ALA A 63 11.58 -5.62 -5.00
CA ALA A 63 10.78 -4.44 -4.66
C ALA A 63 11.42 -3.62 -3.52
N GLN A 64 11.92 -4.28 -2.47
CA GLN A 64 12.60 -3.63 -1.35
C GLN A 64 13.87 -2.90 -1.79
N ILE A 65 14.69 -3.53 -2.63
CA ILE A 65 15.90 -2.89 -3.20
C ILE A 65 15.51 -1.65 -4.00
N ARG A 66 14.47 -1.74 -4.83
CA ARG A 66 13.96 -0.60 -5.61
C ARG A 66 13.45 0.52 -4.71
N GLU A 67 12.68 0.18 -3.67
CA GLU A 67 12.16 1.16 -2.71
C GLU A 67 13.30 1.88 -1.98
N ALA A 68 14.30 1.13 -1.49
CA ALA A 68 15.47 1.69 -0.84
C ALA A 68 16.25 2.62 -1.77
N ALA A 69 16.48 2.20 -3.02
CA ALA A 69 17.18 3.01 -4.01
C ALA A 69 16.41 4.29 -4.37
N VAL A 70 15.08 4.22 -4.50
CA VAL A 70 14.24 5.40 -4.74
C VAL A 70 14.34 6.35 -3.55
N LYS A 71 14.19 5.84 -2.32
CA LYS A 71 14.29 6.65 -1.10
C LYS A 71 15.64 7.34 -1.01
N GLU A 72 16.74 6.64 -1.27
CA GLU A 72 18.10 7.21 -1.26
C GLU A 72 18.30 8.29 -2.33
N ARG A 73 17.78 8.08 -3.55
CA ARG A 73 17.85 9.09 -4.61
C ARG A 73 17.05 10.34 -4.25
N THR A 74 15.86 10.17 -3.67
CA THR A 74 15.03 11.28 -3.23
C THR A 74 15.68 12.06 -2.08
N THR A 75 16.30 11.39 -1.10
CA THR A 75 16.99 12.08 -0.01
C THR A 75 18.23 12.83 -0.52
N LYS A 76 19.04 12.21 -1.39
CA LYS A 76 20.21 12.87 -1.99
C LYS A 76 19.81 14.11 -2.80
N THR A 77 18.80 14.01 -3.64
CA THR A 77 18.31 15.14 -4.45
C THR A 77 17.74 16.25 -3.58
N PHE A 78 16.93 15.92 -2.56
CA PHE A 78 16.40 16.90 -1.63
C PHE A 78 17.52 17.62 -0.85
N ASN A 79 18.48 16.87 -0.31
CA ASN A 79 19.59 17.43 0.46
C ASN A 79 20.51 18.30 -0.41
N ASN A 80 20.75 17.92 -1.67
CA ASN A 80 21.55 18.73 -2.60
C ASN A 80 20.86 20.04 -2.99
N LEU A 81 19.52 20.05 -3.05
CA LEU A 81 18.74 21.25 -3.34
C LEU A 81 18.50 22.12 -2.10
N ALA A 82 18.65 21.56 -0.91
CA ALA A 82 18.50 22.28 0.35
C ALA A 82 19.76 23.11 0.63
N VAL A 83 19.64 24.43 0.48
CA VAL A 83 20.70 25.36 0.90
C VAL A 83 20.66 25.49 2.42
N PRO A 84 21.75 25.14 3.14
CA PRO A 84 21.84 25.37 4.58
C PRO A 84 21.64 26.86 4.86
N ARG A 85 20.68 27.18 5.74
CA ARG A 85 20.40 28.56 6.14
C ARG A 85 20.70 28.72 7.62
N GLU A 86 21.64 29.59 7.93
CA GLU A 86 21.89 30.02 9.31
C GLU A 86 20.83 31.04 9.75
N PHE A 87 20.31 30.86 10.95
CA PHE A 87 19.38 31.79 11.58
C PHE A 87 20.12 32.58 12.66
N LYS A 88 20.10 33.91 12.54
CA LYS A 88 20.62 34.82 13.57
C LYS A 88 19.51 35.14 14.56
N GLU A 89 19.88 35.47 15.79
CA GLU A 89 18.94 36.06 16.76
C GLU A 89 18.24 37.28 16.12
N ASP A 90 16.98 37.48 16.49
CA ASP A 90 16.05 38.46 15.93
C ASP A 90 15.67 38.30 14.45
N SER A 91 16.18 37.29 13.75
CA SER A 91 15.73 36.98 12.38
C SER A 91 14.26 36.57 12.37
N LEU A 92 13.53 37.07 11.37
CA LEU A 92 12.16 36.63 11.09
C LEU A 92 12.15 35.32 10.30
N VAL A 93 11.39 34.34 10.81
CA VAL A 93 11.26 33.02 10.20
C VAL A 93 9.79 32.60 10.14
N LEU A 94 9.44 31.85 9.11
CA LEU A 94 8.13 31.19 9.01
C LEU A 94 8.26 29.77 9.55
N ARG A 95 7.26 29.31 10.30
CA ARG A 95 7.22 27.91 10.78
C ARG A 95 6.30 27.11 9.90
N MET A 96 6.67 25.88 9.56
CA MET A 96 5.75 24.98 8.87
C MET A 96 4.58 24.65 9.81
N VAL A 97 3.36 24.66 9.28
CA VAL A 97 2.16 24.32 10.06
C VAL A 97 2.18 22.83 10.40
N ASP A 98 1.88 22.48 11.65
CA ASP A 98 1.81 21.10 12.10
C ASP A 98 0.75 20.30 11.32
N VAL A 99 1.04 19.02 11.11
CA VAL A 99 0.13 18.09 10.41
C VAL A 99 -1.19 18.03 11.16
N GLY A 100 -2.29 18.42 10.50
CA GLY A 100 -3.64 18.46 11.06
C GLY A 100 -4.11 19.83 11.56
N LYS A 101 -3.20 20.80 11.73
CA LYS A 101 -3.57 22.18 12.08
C LYS A 101 -4.00 22.99 10.85
N ALA A 102 -3.38 22.74 9.69
CA ALA A 102 -3.82 23.26 8.40
C ALA A 102 -5.06 22.48 7.92
N LYS A 103 -6.25 23.10 8.02
CA LYS A 103 -7.52 22.49 7.57
C LYS A 103 -7.93 23.02 6.21
N GLY A 104 -7.96 22.13 5.22
CA GLY A 104 -8.41 22.43 3.85
C GLY A 104 -7.28 22.61 2.85
N LYS A 105 -7.60 22.37 1.57
CA LYS A 105 -6.63 22.37 0.45
C LYS A 105 -5.93 23.72 0.24
N LEU A 106 -6.54 24.81 0.70
CA LEU A 106 -6.06 26.18 0.56
C LEU A 106 -5.54 26.78 1.88
N ALA A 107 -5.44 25.96 2.94
CA ALA A 107 -4.83 26.43 4.18
C ALA A 107 -3.35 26.77 3.95
N PRO A 108 -2.83 27.85 4.54
CA PRO A 108 -1.42 28.20 4.42
C PRO A 108 -0.55 27.08 5.00
N LYS A 109 0.51 26.71 4.27
CA LYS A 109 1.49 25.71 4.71
C LYS A 109 2.44 26.25 5.79
N TRP A 110 2.53 27.57 5.91
CA TRP A 110 3.43 28.28 6.79
C TRP A 110 2.65 29.17 7.76
N GLU A 111 3.03 29.17 9.03
CA GLU A 111 2.47 29.98 10.10
C GLU A 111 3.42 31.10 10.46
N GLY A 112 2.87 32.31 10.57
CA GLY A 112 3.39 33.46 11.31
C GLY A 112 4.77 33.99 10.89
N PRO A 113 5.08 35.27 11.16
CA PRO A 113 6.45 35.70 11.33
C PRO A 113 6.87 35.47 12.80
N TYR A 114 7.80 34.55 13.03
CA TYR A 114 8.42 34.30 14.34
C TYR A 114 9.79 34.96 14.42
N ARG A 115 10.20 35.43 15.61
CA ARG A 115 11.57 35.88 15.88
C ARG A 115 12.37 34.79 16.56
N VAL A 116 13.58 34.56 16.08
CA VAL A 116 14.53 33.66 16.72
C VAL A 116 15.07 34.32 17.99
N LYS A 117 14.84 33.70 19.15
CA LYS A 117 15.31 34.21 20.45
C LYS A 117 16.74 33.78 20.79
N SER A 118 17.08 32.53 20.48
CA SER A 118 18.39 31.94 20.76
C SER A 118 18.59 30.71 19.88
N LYS A 119 19.84 30.44 19.50
CA LYS A 119 20.24 29.20 18.79
C LYS A 119 20.71 28.17 19.83
N PHE A 120 20.18 26.96 19.75
CA PHE A 120 20.70 25.82 20.53
C PHE A 120 21.41 24.86 19.57
N GLY A 121 22.71 24.64 19.76
CA GLY A 121 23.56 23.78 18.91
C GLY A 121 24.42 24.53 17.88
N HIS A 122 25.53 23.90 17.46
CA HIS A 122 26.52 24.43 16.50
C HIS A 122 26.02 24.42 15.07
#